data_AF-A0A5B3GV34-F1
#
_entry.id   AF-A0A5B3GV34-F1
#
_cell.length_a   1.000
_cell.length_b   1.000
_cell.length_c   1.000
_cell.angle_alpha   90.00
_cell.angle_beta   90.00
_cell.angle_gamma   90.00
#
_symmetry.space_group_name_H-M   'P 1'
#
loop_
_entity.id
_entity.type
_entity.pdbx_description
1 polymer ?
#
loop_
_entity_poly.entity_id
_entity_poly.type
_entity_poly.pdbx_seq_one_letter_code
_entity_poly.pdbx_strand_id
1 'polypeptide(L)'
;MTCSFAACGRCGTTAPGNLGRAKATLDSIYKWYGVDGSFLLRENYPFDADYKAGYLAEGQAAPNPYSYLWPFSGTLSAATAILGTDPSYRSVIDGRILPGLARYLDTTRMPVAYAAYVDAGSDRFYDDNLWLGIDFCDIYEATGERKYLAEAERIWEFIGSGMDDVLGGGIYWCEQHKDSKNTCSNAPAAVYALKLYAATGERHYLEQGKALYAWTKRYLSDPGDGLYYDNMALNGTLVTTKYSCNSGQMVQAGALLHKATGDESYLKDAQRTAAASYGCFFTGFTPEDGTPFRILGKGDVWFSAVMTRGFIELYRIDGNAEYLEAVQRSLDHAWVHARDGKGLFGADLTGRVKDSRKWLLTQAGMAEMYARMANLNLK
;
A
#
# COMPACT_ATOMS: atom_id res chain seq x y z
N MET A 1 25.74 33.01 -53.69
CA MET A 1 25.69 31.56 -53.38
C MET A 1 25.75 31.43 -51.87
N THR A 2 24.62 31.29 -51.16
CA THR A 2 23.99 29.99 -50.75
C THR A 2 24.98 29.12 -49.97
N CYS A 3 24.74 28.63 -48.75
CA CYS A 3 23.48 28.27 -48.08
C CYS A 3 23.66 28.25 -46.55
N SER A 4 22.56 28.55 -45.86
CA SER A 4 22.31 28.26 -44.43
C SER A 4 22.54 26.79 -44.07
N PHE A 5 22.96 26.55 -42.83
CA PHE A 5 22.46 25.44 -42.04
C PHE A 5 22.01 25.97 -40.67
N ALA A 6 20.70 26.17 -40.56
CA ALA A 6 20.01 26.14 -39.29
C ALA A 6 19.88 24.67 -38.89
N ALA A 7 20.45 24.28 -37.76
CA ALA A 7 20.12 23.02 -37.11
C ALA A 7 19.32 23.35 -35.84
N CYS A 8 18.01 23.32 -36.00
CA CYS A 8 17.05 23.22 -34.92
C CYS A 8 17.11 21.78 -34.37
N GLY A 9 17.17 21.63 -33.05
CA GLY A 9 17.22 20.32 -32.40
C GLY A 9 17.21 20.44 -30.89
N ARG A 10 16.26 21.18 -30.32
CA ARG A 10 15.95 21.03 -28.90
C ARG A 10 15.40 19.61 -28.70
N CYS A 11 16.24 18.72 -28.18
CA CYS A 11 15.82 17.43 -27.66
C CYS A 11 15.00 17.72 -26.39
N GLY A 12 13.70 17.97 -26.56
CA GLY A 12 12.76 17.98 -25.45
C GLY A 12 12.53 16.54 -25.05
N THR A 13 13.27 16.04 -24.05
CA THR A 13 12.91 14.81 -23.37
C THR A 13 11.60 15.08 -22.63
N THR A 14 10.48 14.67 -23.21
CA THR A 14 9.20 14.65 -22.49
C THR A 14 9.39 13.81 -21.23
N ALA A 15 8.98 14.34 -20.07
CA ALA A 15 9.06 13.59 -18.83
C ALA A 15 8.35 12.24 -19.01
N PRO A 16 8.88 11.13 -18.47
CA PRO A 16 8.23 9.83 -18.61
C PRO A 16 6.81 9.92 -18.04
N GLY A 17 5.86 9.29 -18.73
CA GLY A 17 4.51 9.08 -18.20
C GLY A 17 4.55 8.21 -16.94
N ASN A 18 3.44 8.16 -16.20
CA ASN A 18 3.34 7.48 -14.91
C ASN A 18 3.86 6.02 -14.93
N LEU A 19 3.57 5.23 -15.97
CA LEU A 19 4.10 3.87 -16.09
C LEU A 19 5.64 3.85 -16.16
N GLY A 20 6.23 4.76 -16.93
CA GLY A 20 7.68 4.90 -17.02
C GLY A 20 8.30 5.34 -15.69
N ARG A 21 7.63 6.22 -14.94
CA ARG A 21 8.04 6.65 -13.60
C ARG A 21 8.01 5.50 -12.59
N ALA A 22 6.96 4.68 -12.62
CA ALA A 22 6.84 3.50 -11.77
C ALA A 22 7.98 2.50 -12.00
N LYS A 23 8.21 2.13 -13.27
CA LYS A 23 9.28 1.19 -13.66
C LYS A 23 10.66 1.72 -13.25
N ALA A 24 10.95 2.99 -13.56
CA ALA A 24 12.21 3.62 -13.19
C ALA A 24 12.43 3.68 -11.67
N THR A 25 11.35 3.85 -10.89
CA THR A 25 11.44 3.83 -9.42
C THR A 25 11.73 2.41 -8.91
N LEU A 26 11.08 1.39 -9.46
CA LEU A 26 11.34 0.00 -9.09
C LEU A 26 12.75 -0.46 -9.51
N ASP A 27 13.24 -0.03 -10.67
CA ASP A 27 14.62 -0.27 -11.11
C ASP A 27 15.64 0.35 -10.13
N SER A 28 15.39 1.58 -9.67
CA SER A 28 16.20 2.23 -8.64
C SER A 28 16.18 1.46 -7.32
N ILE A 29 15.02 0.92 -6.90
CA ILE A 29 14.93 0.06 -5.71
C ILE A 29 15.87 -1.14 -5.86
N TYR A 30 15.73 -1.90 -6.93
CA TYR A 30 16.52 -3.11 -7.13
C TYR A 30 18.01 -2.86 -7.32
N LYS A 31 18.38 -1.70 -7.87
CA LYS A 31 19.78 -1.30 -8.04
C LYS A 31 20.45 -0.94 -6.71
N TRP A 32 19.75 -0.22 -5.83
CA TRP A 32 20.36 0.39 -4.65
C TRP A 32 20.09 -0.36 -3.35
N TYR A 33 18.98 -1.10 -3.28
CA TYR A 33 18.61 -1.89 -2.11
C TYR A 33 18.93 -3.38 -2.30
N GLY A 34 19.17 -3.86 -3.52
CA GLY A 34 19.51 -5.25 -3.78
C GLY A 34 20.72 -5.73 -2.98
N VAL A 35 20.65 -6.96 -2.46
CA VAL A 35 21.80 -7.61 -1.80
C VAL A 35 22.37 -8.69 -2.71
N ASP A 36 23.66 -8.55 -3.06
CA ASP A 36 24.37 -9.45 -3.97
C ASP A 36 24.24 -10.92 -3.57
N GLY A 37 24.00 -11.79 -4.57
CA GLY A 37 23.82 -13.23 -4.35
C GLY A 37 22.49 -13.62 -3.72
N SER A 38 21.55 -12.69 -3.55
CA SER A 38 20.22 -12.96 -2.97
C SER A 38 19.08 -12.29 -3.77
N PHE A 39 17.84 -12.68 -3.46
CA PHE A 39 16.63 -12.00 -3.92
C PHE A 39 16.10 -10.96 -2.92
N LEU A 40 16.87 -10.66 -1.87
CA LEU A 40 16.46 -9.81 -0.76
C LEU A 40 16.93 -8.37 -0.96
N LEU A 41 16.28 -7.46 -0.23
CA LEU A 41 16.54 -6.03 -0.27
C LEU A 41 17.00 -5.55 1.11
N ARG A 42 17.76 -4.46 1.15
CA ARG A 42 18.09 -3.72 2.37
C ARG A 42 16.86 -2.95 2.85
N GLU A 43 16.78 -2.70 4.15
CA GLU A 43 15.75 -1.87 4.76
C GLU A 43 15.83 -0.40 4.30
N ASN A 44 17.06 0.10 4.14
CA ASN A 44 17.33 1.50 3.87
C ASN A 44 18.47 1.69 2.86
N TYR A 45 18.48 2.85 2.21
CA TYR A 45 19.60 3.34 1.43
C TYR A 45 20.03 4.77 1.86
N PRO A 46 21.32 5.03 2.12
CA PRO A 46 22.40 4.05 2.22
C PRO A 46 22.12 3.05 3.35
N PHE A 47 22.70 1.85 3.23
CA PHE A 47 22.56 0.81 4.25
C PHE A 47 23.12 1.30 5.58
N ASP A 48 22.38 1.04 6.65
CA ASP A 48 22.69 1.44 8.01
C ASP A 48 22.57 0.20 8.90
N ALA A 49 23.71 -0.32 9.36
CA ALA A 49 23.76 -1.51 10.21
C ALA A 49 23.23 -1.25 11.62
N ASP A 50 23.21 0.01 12.06
CA ASP A 50 22.74 0.40 13.39
C ASP A 50 21.25 0.78 13.38
N TYR A 51 20.58 0.68 12.22
CA TYR A 51 19.15 0.92 12.11
C TYR A 51 18.35 -0.04 12.99
N LYS A 52 17.40 0.53 13.73
CA LYS A 52 16.41 -0.20 14.51
C LYS A 52 15.01 0.12 14.00
N ALA A 53 14.27 -0.90 13.59
CA ALA A 53 12.86 -0.76 13.21
C ALA A 53 12.03 -0.30 14.41
N GLY A 54 11.24 0.76 14.23
CA GLY A 54 10.34 1.31 15.26
C GLY A 54 8.88 0.84 15.13
N TYR A 55 8.62 -0.13 14.25
CA TYR A 55 7.29 -0.57 13.85
C TYR A 55 7.00 -2.05 14.18
N LEU A 56 7.87 -2.68 14.97
CA LEU A 56 7.70 -4.05 15.45
C LEU A 56 6.95 -4.06 16.79
N ALA A 57 6.31 -5.19 17.13
CA ALA A 57 5.71 -5.40 18.45
C ALA A 57 6.79 -5.41 19.55
N GLU A 58 7.89 -6.12 19.30
CA GLU A 58 9.09 -6.09 20.12
C GLU A 58 10.29 -5.50 19.35
N GLY A 59 11.17 -4.78 20.05
CA GLY A 59 12.30 -4.10 19.43
C GLY A 59 13.31 -5.04 18.77
N GLN A 60 14.08 -4.52 17.81
CA GLN A 60 15.10 -5.28 17.09
C GLN A 60 16.28 -5.67 17.99
N ALA A 61 16.51 -6.98 18.15
CA ALA A 61 17.57 -7.54 18.99
C ALA A 61 18.98 -7.49 18.37
N ALA A 62 19.10 -7.55 17.03
CA ALA A 62 20.37 -7.59 16.32
C ALA A 62 20.31 -6.81 14.98
N PRO A 63 21.44 -6.31 14.46
CA PRO A 63 21.52 -5.72 13.12
C PRO A 63 20.99 -6.66 12.03
N ASN A 64 20.11 -6.14 11.18
CA ASN A 64 19.48 -6.91 10.12
C ASN A 64 20.09 -6.58 8.76
N PRO A 65 20.68 -7.57 8.05
CA PRO A 65 21.18 -7.34 6.71
C PRO A 65 20.07 -7.12 5.68
N TYR A 66 18.84 -7.56 5.93
CA TYR A 66 17.74 -7.46 4.97
C TYR A 66 16.62 -6.58 5.52
N SER A 67 15.69 -6.21 4.66
CA SER A 67 14.47 -5.53 5.08
C SER A 67 13.55 -6.48 5.82
N TYR A 68 12.68 -5.92 6.64
CA TYR A 68 11.51 -6.66 7.12
C TYR A 68 10.52 -6.93 5.99
N LEU A 69 9.55 -7.79 6.25
CA LEU A 69 8.52 -8.20 5.31
C LEU A 69 7.69 -7.01 4.83
N TRP A 70 7.27 -6.13 5.74
CA TRP A 70 6.44 -4.98 5.37
C TRP A 70 7.08 -4.12 4.26
N PRO A 71 8.32 -3.59 4.40
CA PRO A 71 9.01 -2.91 3.31
C PRO A 71 9.20 -3.74 2.03
N PHE A 72 9.53 -5.04 2.18
CA PHE A 72 9.71 -5.92 1.02
C PHE A 72 8.39 -6.11 0.24
N SER A 73 7.28 -6.30 0.96
CA SER A 73 5.94 -6.53 0.40
C SER A 73 5.47 -5.39 -0.49
N GLY A 74 5.87 -4.14 -0.18
CA GLY A 74 5.56 -2.99 -1.04
C GLY A 74 6.11 -3.15 -2.46
N THR A 75 7.20 -3.90 -2.67
CA THR A 75 7.71 -4.16 -4.03
C THR A 75 6.81 -5.11 -4.82
N LEU A 76 6.13 -6.04 -4.15
CA LEU A 76 5.07 -6.86 -4.75
C LEU A 76 3.88 -5.98 -5.13
N SER A 77 3.43 -5.07 -4.26
CA SER A 77 2.34 -4.14 -4.57
C SER A 77 2.67 -3.26 -5.78
N ALA A 78 3.90 -2.72 -5.84
CA ALA A 78 4.35 -1.91 -6.97
C ALA A 78 4.41 -2.70 -8.27
N ALA A 79 5.00 -3.91 -8.26
CA ALA A 79 5.08 -4.75 -9.44
C ALA A 79 3.71 -5.24 -9.91
N THR A 80 2.79 -5.53 -8.99
CA THR A 80 1.41 -5.91 -9.26
C THR A 80 0.63 -4.76 -9.89
N ALA A 81 0.81 -3.53 -9.40
CA ALA A 81 0.21 -2.36 -10.02
C ALA A 81 0.74 -2.11 -11.45
N ILE A 82 2.03 -2.35 -11.70
CA ILE A 82 2.63 -2.26 -13.05
C ILE A 82 2.08 -3.38 -13.96
N LEU A 83 1.93 -4.60 -13.43
CA LEU A 83 1.38 -5.74 -14.16
C LEU A 83 0.00 -5.44 -14.78
N GLY A 84 -0.82 -4.62 -14.10
CA GLY A 84 -2.12 -4.18 -14.60
C GLY A 84 -2.07 -3.38 -15.91
N THR A 85 -0.92 -2.77 -16.26
CA THR A 85 -0.70 -2.11 -17.56
C THR A 85 0.25 -2.90 -18.46
N ASP A 86 1.24 -3.58 -17.87
CA ASP A 86 2.30 -4.27 -18.58
C ASP A 86 2.43 -5.72 -18.13
N PRO A 87 1.83 -6.67 -18.89
CA PRO A 87 1.89 -8.10 -18.59
C PRO A 87 3.30 -8.68 -18.44
N SER A 88 4.33 -8.04 -19.02
CA SER A 88 5.71 -8.53 -18.91
C SER A 88 6.23 -8.54 -17.46
N TYR A 89 5.66 -7.70 -16.59
CA TYR A 89 6.04 -7.61 -15.18
C TYR A 89 5.73 -8.87 -14.37
N ARG A 90 4.92 -9.78 -14.93
CA ARG A 90 4.75 -11.12 -14.36
C ARG A 90 6.08 -11.85 -14.22
N SER A 91 7.00 -11.68 -15.17
CA SER A 91 8.34 -12.27 -15.10
C SER A 91 9.18 -11.70 -13.95
N VAL A 92 8.99 -10.43 -13.61
CA VAL A 92 9.65 -9.78 -12.46
C VAL A 92 9.08 -10.34 -11.15
N ILE A 93 7.75 -10.48 -11.07
CA ILE A 93 7.07 -11.08 -9.92
C ILE A 93 7.56 -12.51 -9.71
N ASP A 94 7.41 -13.39 -10.71
CA ASP A 94 7.71 -14.81 -10.62
C ASP A 94 9.22 -15.09 -10.49
N GLY A 95 10.06 -14.34 -11.20
CA GLY A 95 11.49 -14.60 -11.32
C GLY A 95 12.35 -13.90 -10.28
N ARG A 96 11.82 -12.88 -9.57
CA ARG A 96 12.59 -12.08 -8.61
C ARG A 96 11.90 -11.86 -7.28
N ILE A 97 10.64 -11.43 -7.29
CA ILE A 97 9.94 -11.05 -6.06
C ILE A 97 9.52 -12.26 -5.25
N LEU A 98 8.83 -13.22 -5.87
CA LEU A 98 8.34 -14.41 -5.17
C LEU A 98 9.48 -15.28 -4.60
N PRO A 99 10.62 -15.48 -5.29
CA PRO A 99 11.78 -16.15 -4.69
C PRO A 99 12.33 -15.44 -3.44
N GLY A 100 12.31 -14.10 -3.41
CA GLY A 100 12.67 -13.33 -2.20
C GLY A 100 11.61 -13.45 -1.11
N LEU A 101 10.33 -13.34 -1.46
CA LEU A 101 9.20 -13.46 -0.56
C LEU A 101 9.18 -14.84 0.14
N ALA A 102 9.53 -15.91 -0.58
CA ALA A 102 9.62 -17.27 -0.03
C ALA A 102 10.61 -17.41 1.14
N ARG A 103 11.57 -16.48 1.28
CA ARG A 103 12.49 -16.46 2.44
C ARG A 103 11.82 -16.02 3.74
N TYR A 104 10.69 -15.33 3.65
CA TYR A 104 9.87 -14.91 4.79
C TYR A 104 8.80 -15.95 5.14
N LEU A 105 8.58 -16.96 4.29
CA LEU A 105 7.52 -17.95 4.50
C LEU A 105 7.89 -18.88 5.66
N ASP A 106 7.07 -18.84 6.71
CA ASP A 106 7.20 -19.73 7.85
C ASP A 106 6.23 -20.91 7.73
N THR A 107 6.80 -22.09 7.54
CA THR A 107 6.09 -23.38 7.46
C THR A 107 6.21 -24.21 8.74
N THR A 108 6.89 -23.69 9.77
CA THR A 108 7.09 -24.37 11.06
C THR A 108 5.94 -24.13 12.03
N ARG A 109 5.24 -23.00 11.90
CA ARG A 109 4.02 -22.66 12.65
C ARG A 109 2.79 -22.76 11.74
N MET A 110 1.66 -23.18 12.30
CA MET A 110 0.38 -23.32 11.59
C MET A 110 -0.66 -22.30 12.11
N PRO A 111 -1.48 -21.69 11.25
CA PRO A 111 -1.44 -21.77 9.79
C PRO A 111 -0.13 -21.24 9.19
N VAL A 112 0.23 -21.72 7.99
CA VAL A 112 1.44 -21.24 7.29
C VAL A 112 1.26 -19.75 7.01
N ALA A 113 2.30 -18.94 7.25
CA ALA A 113 2.23 -17.49 7.05
C ALA A 113 3.61 -16.89 6.81
N TYR A 114 3.64 -15.67 6.28
CA TYR A 114 4.89 -14.93 6.16
C TYR A 114 5.23 -14.26 7.49
N ALA A 115 6.46 -14.43 7.94
CA ALA A 115 6.99 -13.81 9.15
C ALA A 115 7.62 -12.45 8.84
N ALA A 116 7.70 -11.58 9.86
CA ALA A 116 8.23 -10.22 9.74
C ALA A 116 9.68 -10.18 9.22
N TYR A 117 10.46 -11.23 9.44
CA TYR A 117 11.84 -11.33 9.01
C TYR A 117 12.15 -12.71 8.41
N VAL A 118 13.22 -12.76 7.60
CA VAL A 118 13.62 -13.98 6.88
C VAL A 118 14.09 -15.09 7.82
N ASP A 119 14.04 -16.32 7.33
CA ASP A 119 14.60 -17.54 7.96
C ASP A 119 13.86 -18.05 9.22
N ALA A 120 12.57 -17.71 9.35
CA ALA A 120 11.61 -18.15 10.39
C ALA A 120 11.99 -17.77 11.84
N GLY A 121 11.00 -17.80 12.73
CA GLY A 121 11.19 -17.53 14.17
C GLY A 121 11.02 -16.07 14.61
N SER A 122 10.81 -15.11 13.70
CA SER A 122 10.34 -13.77 14.05
C SER A 122 8.82 -13.72 14.27
N ASP A 123 8.32 -12.59 14.76
CA ASP A 123 6.88 -12.32 14.82
C ASP A 123 6.20 -12.49 13.46
N ARG A 124 4.92 -12.83 13.48
CA ARG A 124 4.04 -12.89 12.30
C ARG A 124 2.89 -11.91 12.52
N PHE A 125 2.77 -10.96 11.61
CA PHE A 125 1.75 -9.93 11.67
C PHE A 125 0.61 -10.26 10.71
N TYR A 126 -0.63 -10.12 11.17
CA TYR A 126 -1.79 -10.37 10.32
C TYR A 126 -1.86 -9.32 9.21
N ASP A 127 -1.58 -8.05 9.49
CA ASP A 127 -1.59 -6.98 8.50
C ASP A 127 -0.48 -7.10 7.45
N ASP A 128 0.74 -7.52 7.80
CA ASP A 128 1.77 -7.84 6.81
C ASP A 128 1.27 -8.87 5.77
N ASN A 129 0.58 -9.90 6.25
CA ASN A 129 0.03 -10.95 5.40
C ASN A 129 -1.20 -10.47 4.60
N LEU A 130 -1.98 -9.51 5.11
CA LEU A 130 -3.12 -8.93 4.38
C LEU A 130 -2.67 -8.22 3.10
N TRP A 131 -1.58 -7.47 3.14
CA TRP A 131 -1.07 -6.77 1.96
C TRP A 131 -0.67 -7.74 0.85
N LEU A 132 0.00 -8.84 1.21
CA LEU A 132 0.34 -9.90 0.28
C LEU A 132 -0.90 -10.58 -0.28
N GLY A 133 -1.88 -10.92 0.56
CA GLY A 133 -3.12 -11.53 0.14
C GLY A 133 -3.89 -10.69 -0.89
N ILE A 134 -4.01 -9.38 -0.63
CA ILE A 134 -4.61 -8.43 -1.57
C ILE A 134 -3.83 -8.41 -2.90
N ASP A 135 -2.50 -8.35 -2.84
CA ASP A 135 -1.68 -8.35 -4.06
C ASP A 135 -1.83 -9.67 -4.84
N PHE A 136 -1.88 -10.83 -4.18
CA PHE A 136 -2.10 -12.12 -4.85
C PHE A 136 -3.49 -12.20 -5.52
N CYS A 137 -4.53 -11.60 -4.92
CA CYS A 137 -5.83 -11.44 -5.59
C CYS A 137 -5.70 -10.56 -6.85
N ASP A 138 -5.00 -9.43 -6.76
CA ASP A 138 -4.81 -8.50 -7.89
C ASP A 138 -3.98 -9.16 -9.02
N ILE A 139 -2.96 -9.95 -8.68
CA ILE A 139 -2.18 -10.72 -9.66
C ILE A 139 -3.04 -11.80 -10.32
N TYR A 140 -3.90 -12.49 -9.55
CA TYR A 140 -4.85 -13.45 -10.11
C TYR A 140 -5.83 -12.76 -11.07
N GLU A 141 -6.40 -11.62 -10.70
CA GLU A 141 -7.29 -10.83 -11.56
C GLU A 141 -6.62 -10.45 -12.88
N ALA A 142 -5.33 -10.07 -12.84
CA ALA A 142 -4.58 -9.67 -14.02
C ALA A 142 -4.13 -10.83 -14.92
N THR A 143 -3.95 -12.04 -14.36
CA THR A 143 -3.30 -13.17 -15.08
C THR A 143 -4.21 -14.37 -15.33
N GLY A 144 -5.26 -14.54 -14.54
CA GLY A 144 -6.09 -15.74 -14.50
C GLY A 144 -5.39 -16.98 -13.94
N GLU A 145 -4.17 -16.88 -13.41
CA GLU A 145 -3.43 -18.07 -12.97
C GLU A 145 -3.78 -18.51 -11.56
N ARG A 146 -4.38 -19.71 -11.47
CA ARG A 146 -4.86 -20.32 -10.23
C ARG A 146 -3.82 -20.42 -9.11
N LYS A 147 -2.52 -20.45 -9.42
CA LYS A 147 -1.45 -20.49 -8.39
C LYS A 147 -1.47 -19.26 -7.48
N TYR A 148 -1.81 -18.09 -8.02
CA TYR A 148 -1.87 -16.85 -7.23
C TYR A 148 -3.13 -16.82 -6.35
N LEU A 149 -4.26 -17.28 -6.88
CA LEU A 149 -5.48 -17.42 -6.07
C LEU A 149 -5.30 -18.46 -4.95
N ALA A 150 -4.66 -19.59 -5.23
CA ALA A 150 -4.38 -20.60 -4.21
C ALA A 150 -3.49 -20.03 -3.08
N GLU A 151 -2.51 -19.20 -3.43
CA GLU A 151 -1.68 -18.51 -2.45
C GLU A 151 -2.48 -17.46 -1.64
N ALA A 152 -3.39 -16.74 -2.29
CA ALA A 152 -4.32 -15.85 -1.58
C ALA A 152 -5.20 -16.65 -0.59
N GLU A 153 -5.89 -17.70 -1.04
CA GLU A 153 -6.72 -18.54 -0.18
C GLU A 153 -5.92 -19.10 1.02
N ARG A 154 -4.67 -19.54 0.80
CA ARG A 154 -3.74 -19.99 1.86
C ARG A 154 -3.42 -18.89 2.86
N ILE A 155 -3.15 -17.67 2.39
CA ILE A 155 -2.90 -16.52 3.27
C ILE A 155 -4.16 -16.22 4.11
N TRP A 156 -5.37 -16.33 3.52
CA TRP A 156 -6.61 -16.09 4.24
C TRP A 156 -6.81 -17.05 5.43
N GLU A 157 -6.34 -18.29 5.34
CA GLU A 157 -6.37 -19.23 6.48
C GLU A 157 -5.63 -18.66 7.70
N PHE A 158 -4.48 -18.02 7.50
CA PHE A 158 -3.75 -17.33 8.57
C PHE A 158 -4.53 -16.11 9.08
N ILE A 159 -5.07 -15.28 8.18
CA ILE A 159 -5.87 -14.10 8.57
C ILE A 159 -7.08 -14.49 9.42
N GLY A 160 -7.81 -15.53 9.00
CA GLY A 160 -8.96 -16.07 9.73
C GLY A 160 -8.60 -16.55 11.13
N SER A 161 -7.38 -17.08 11.34
CA SER A 161 -6.91 -17.50 12.66
C SER A 161 -6.68 -16.34 13.66
N GLY A 162 -6.63 -15.10 13.15
CA GLY A 162 -6.56 -13.88 13.95
C GLY A 162 -7.91 -13.33 14.40
N MET A 163 -9.02 -13.93 13.97
CA MET A 163 -10.38 -13.54 14.36
C MET A 163 -10.85 -14.30 15.61
N ASP A 164 -11.55 -13.59 16.50
CA ASP A 164 -12.35 -14.18 17.57
C ASP A 164 -13.46 -13.21 18.02
N ASP A 165 -14.28 -13.63 18.99
CA ASP A 165 -15.40 -12.84 19.50
C ASP A 165 -15.01 -11.80 20.57
N VAL A 166 -13.72 -11.69 20.91
CA VAL A 166 -13.24 -10.66 21.87
C VAL A 166 -13.48 -9.27 21.26
N LEU A 167 -14.06 -8.36 22.04
CA LEU A 167 -14.56 -7.06 21.58
C LEU A 167 -15.65 -7.16 20.49
N GLY A 168 -16.38 -8.28 20.45
CA GLY A 168 -17.46 -8.52 19.49
C GLY A 168 -16.99 -8.78 18.07
N GLY A 169 -15.72 -9.15 17.88
CA GLY A 169 -15.15 -9.48 16.58
C GLY A 169 -13.77 -8.88 16.34
N GLY A 170 -13.41 -8.83 15.06
CA GLY A 170 -12.22 -8.18 14.55
C GLY A 170 -10.95 -9.03 14.69
N ILE A 171 -9.90 -8.56 14.01
CA ILE A 171 -8.61 -9.24 13.84
C ILE A 171 -7.54 -8.58 14.69
N TYR A 172 -6.73 -9.40 15.36
CA TYR A 172 -5.52 -8.96 16.07
C TYR A 172 -4.46 -8.40 15.12
N TRP A 173 -3.49 -7.66 15.66
CA TRP A 173 -2.39 -7.13 14.85
C TRP A 173 -1.22 -8.12 14.70
N CYS A 174 -0.68 -8.60 15.82
CA CYS A 174 0.42 -9.56 15.86
C CYS A 174 -0.07 -10.91 16.40
N GLU A 175 0.37 -12.01 15.80
CA GLU A 175 0.02 -13.36 16.26
C GLU A 175 0.54 -13.62 17.67
N GLN A 176 1.77 -13.20 17.95
CA GLN A 176 2.45 -13.39 19.24
C GLN A 176 1.91 -12.45 20.32
N HIS A 177 1.42 -11.26 19.94
CA HIS A 177 0.99 -10.19 20.84
C HIS A 177 -0.45 -9.76 20.55
N LYS A 178 -1.40 -10.46 21.16
CA LYS A 178 -2.85 -10.28 20.94
C LYS A 178 -3.48 -9.22 21.86
N ASP A 179 -2.88 -8.03 21.93
CA ASP A 179 -3.24 -6.99 22.92
C ASP A 179 -4.30 -5.99 22.44
N SER A 180 -4.58 -5.97 21.14
CA SER A 180 -5.53 -5.04 20.52
C SER A 180 -6.11 -5.55 19.20
N LYS A 181 -7.23 -4.93 18.81
CA LYS A 181 -7.82 -5.06 17.48
C LYS A 181 -7.62 -3.74 16.72
N ASN A 182 -6.99 -3.79 15.55
CA ASN A 182 -6.48 -2.60 14.86
C ASN A 182 -7.20 -2.35 13.52
N THR A 183 -7.39 -1.08 13.13
CA THR A 183 -7.94 -0.76 11.81
C THR A 183 -7.05 -1.30 10.70
N CYS A 184 -5.72 -1.26 10.86
CA CYS A 184 -4.75 -1.78 9.90
C CYS A 184 -4.86 -3.31 9.64
N SER A 185 -5.48 -4.06 10.55
CA SER A 185 -5.74 -5.49 10.36
C SER A 185 -7.19 -5.79 9.96
N ASN A 186 -8.13 -4.86 10.16
CA ASN A 186 -9.55 -5.12 9.93
C ASN A 186 -10.09 -4.50 8.63
N ALA A 187 -9.75 -3.23 8.35
CA ALA A 187 -10.17 -2.57 7.12
C ALA A 187 -9.60 -3.25 5.86
N PRO A 188 -8.29 -3.55 5.75
CA PRO A 188 -7.77 -4.31 4.60
C PRO A 188 -8.24 -5.76 4.58
N ALA A 189 -8.57 -6.38 5.72
CA ALA A 189 -9.18 -7.71 5.72
C ALA A 189 -10.58 -7.71 5.10
N ALA A 190 -11.38 -6.65 5.30
CA ALA A 190 -12.64 -6.47 4.58
C ALA A 190 -12.41 -6.34 3.06
N VAL A 191 -11.44 -5.52 2.64
CA VAL A 191 -11.04 -5.41 1.22
C VAL A 191 -10.62 -6.77 0.66
N TYR A 192 -9.80 -7.50 1.40
CA TYR A 192 -9.25 -8.78 0.97
C TYR A 192 -10.34 -9.85 0.82
N ALA A 193 -11.25 -9.96 1.80
CA ALA A 193 -12.41 -10.84 1.71
C ALA A 193 -13.26 -10.53 0.47
N LEU A 194 -13.51 -9.26 0.18
CA LEU A 194 -14.32 -8.86 -0.97
C LEU A 194 -13.62 -9.17 -2.30
N LYS A 195 -12.28 -9.10 -2.34
CA LYS A 195 -11.49 -9.54 -3.50
C LYS A 195 -11.54 -11.06 -3.69
N LEU A 196 -11.45 -11.84 -2.60
CA LEU A 196 -11.66 -13.30 -2.65
C LEU A 196 -13.07 -13.65 -3.11
N TYR A 197 -14.10 -12.93 -2.64
CA TYR A 197 -15.47 -13.09 -3.13
C TYR A 197 -15.58 -12.83 -4.63
N ALA A 198 -14.97 -11.75 -5.13
CA ALA A 198 -14.96 -11.44 -6.56
C ALA A 198 -14.22 -12.51 -7.38
N ALA A 199 -13.14 -13.08 -6.84
CA ALA A 199 -12.32 -14.09 -7.51
C ALA A 199 -12.95 -15.49 -7.54
N THR A 200 -13.74 -15.84 -6.52
CA THR A 200 -14.24 -17.22 -6.29
C THR A 200 -15.75 -17.36 -6.43
N GLY A 201 -16.51 -16.28 -6.20
CA GLY A 201 -17.97 -16.30 -6.06
C GLY A 201 -18.47 -16.89 -4.73
N GLU A 202 -17.57 -17.24 -3.80
CA GLU A 202 -17.96 -17.89 -2.55
C GLU A 202 -18.52 -16.90 -1.52
N ARG A 203 -19.80 -17.08 -1.18
CA ARG A 203 -20.56 -16.14 -0.33
C ARG A 203 -19.95 -15.94 1.06
N HIS A 204 -19.22 -16.91 1.59
CA HIS A 204 -18.65 -16.81 2.94
C HIS A 204 -17.66 -15.63 3.03
N TYR A 205 -16.90 -15.35 1.96
CA TYR A 205 -16.01 -14.19 1.90
C TYR A 205 -16.76 -12.86 1.88
N LEU A 206 -17.90 -12.78 1.18
CA LEU A 206 -18.75 -11.58 1.22
C LEU A 206 -19.26 -11.30 2.64
N GLU A 207 -19.73 -12.34 3.34
CA GLU A 207 -20.24 -12.19 4.70
C GLU A 207 -19.11 -11.82 5.69
N GLN A 208 -17.91 -12.37 5.52
CA GLN A 208 -16.73 -11.94 6.28
C GLN A 208 -16.37 -10.48 6.00
N GLY A 209 -16.38 -10.05 4.73
CA GLY A 209 -16.13 -8.66 4.34
C GLY A 209 -17.12 -7.68 4.98
N LYS A 210 -18.42 -8.02 4.99
CA LYS A 210 -19.46 -7.24 5.67
C LYS A 210 -19.25 -7.18 7.18
N ALA A 211 -18.93 -8.32 7.82
CA ALA A 211 -18.74 -8.40 9.26
C ALA A 211 -17.56 -7.55 9.72
N LEU A 212 -16.41 -7.66 9.03
CA LEU A 212 -15.21 -6.87 9.33
C LEU A 212 -15.46 -5.38 9.12
N TYR A 213 -16.07 -4.99 8.00
CA TYR A 213 -16.43 -3.59 7.74
C TYR A 213 -17.35 -3.02 8.82
N ALA A 214 -18.41 -3.75 9.18
CA ALA A 214 -19.37 -3.32 10.19
C ALA A 214 -18.71 -3.19 11.57
N TRP A 215 -17.84 -4.13 11.94
CA TRP A 215 -17.08 -4.08 13.19
C TRP A 215 -16.15 -2.86 13.22
N THR A 216 -15.33 -2.66 12.18
CA THR A 216 -14.41 -1.51 12.11
C THR A 216 -15.14 -0.19 12.15
N LYS A 217 -16.24 -0.05 11.39
CA LYS A 217 -17.09 1.15 11.43
C LYS A 217 -17.66 1.38 12.83
N ARG A 218 -18.19 0.34 13.48
CA ARG A 218 -18.83 0.48 14.79
C ARG A 218 -17.85 0.93 15.89
N TYR A 219 -16.65 0.37 15.92
CA TYR A 219 -15.74 0.54 17.05
C TYR A 219 -14.62 1.55 16.80
N LEU A 220 -14.21 1.75 15.55
CA LEU A 220 -13.00 2.53 15.22
C LEU A 220 -13.29 3.76 14.36
N SER A 221 -14.53 4.00 13.92
CA SER A 221 -14.87 5.27 13.26
C SER A 221 -15.00 6.40 14.28
N ASP A 222 -14.43 7.57 13.96
CA ASP A 222 -14.67 8.80 14.68
C ASP A 222 -15.97 9.45 14.18
N PRO A 223 -17.01 9.59 15.03
CA PRO A 223 -18.27 10.21 14.61
C PRO A 223 -18.16 11.71 14.34
N GLY A 224 -17.10 12.38 14.81
CA GLY A 224 -16.90 13.82 14.68
C GLY A 224 -16.38 14.25 13.31
N ASP A 225 -15.56 13.42 12.64
CA ASP A 225 -14.97 13.77 11.35
C ASP A 225 -15.01 12.67 10.28
N GLY A 226 -15.47 11.45 10.60
CA GLY A 226 -15.61 10.37 9.63
C GLY A 226 -14.31 9.66 9.24
N LEU A 227 -13.21 9.92 9.96
CA LEU A 227 -11.95 9.19 9.90
C LEU A 227 -11.93 8.00 10.86
N TYR A 228 -10.90 7.17 10.78
CA TYR A 228 -10.77 5.96 11.61
C TYR A 228 -9.58 6.06 12.56
N TYR A 229 -9.83 5.69 13.82
CA TYR A 229 -8.83 5.50 14.87
C TYR A 229 -7.91 4.32 14.56
N ASP A 230 -6.80 4.23 15.29
CA ASP A 230 -5.79 3.22 15.03
C ASP A 230 -6.19 1.84 15.54
N ASN A 231 -6.51 1.75 16.83
CA ASN A 231 -6.86 0.48 17.46
C ASN A 231 -7.68 0.62 18.73
N MET A 232 -8.21 -0.52 19.17
CA MET A 232 -8.88 -0.70 20.46
C MET A 232 -8.13 -1.78 21.25
N ALA A 233 -7.63 -1.44 22.43
CA ALA A 233 -7.06 -2.42 23.37
C ALA A 233 -8.16 -3.34 23.93
N LEU A 234 -7.80 -4.51 24.49
CA LEU A 234 -8.79 -5.49 24.97
C LEU A 234 -9.67 -4.99 26.12
N ASN A 235 -9.25 -3.96 26.84
CA ASN A 235 -10.06 -3.30 27.87
C ASN A 235 -11.06 -2.27 27.30
N GLY A 236 -11.13 -2.12 25.97
CA GLY A 236 -12.00 -1.16 25.27
C GLY A 236 -11.39 0.23 25.08
N THR A 237 -10.15 0.46 25.51
CA THR A 237 -9.49 1.78 25.33
C THR A 237 -9.14 2.01 23.87
N LEU A 238 -9.54 3.16 23.32
CA LEU A 238 -9.24 3.58 21.95
C LEU A 238 -7.91 4.35 21.89
N VAL A 239 -7.07 3.99 20.92
CA VAL A 239 -5.96 4.82 20.47
C VAL A 239 -6.44 5.63 19.28
N THR A 240 -6.68 6.91 19.50
CA THR A 240 -7.40 7.78 18.56
C THR A 240 -6.52 8.42 17.48
N THR A 241 -5.26 8.01 17.36
CA THR A 241 -4.37 8.42 16.27
C THR A 241 -5.00 8.03 14.93
N LYS A 242 -4.85 8.88 13.91
CA LYS A 242 -5.46 8.69 12.60
C LYS A 242 -4.37 8.59 11.54
N TYR A 243 -4.38 7.47 10.82
CA TYR A 243 -3.48 7.22 9.69
C TYR A 243 -4.26 7.19 8.38
N SER A 244 -3.66 7.67 7.30
CA SER A 244 -4.31 7.78 5.99
C SER A 244 -4.69 6.40 5.42
N CYS A 245 -3.86 5.37 5.64
CA CYS A 245 -4.15 4.00 5.24
C CYS A 245 -5.42 3.43 5.90
N ASN A 246 -5.64 3.70 7.19
CA ASN A 246 -6.78 3.20 7.95
C ASN A 246 -8.10 3.69 7.34
N SER A 247 -8.21 5.00 7.14
CA SER A 247 -9.41 5.59 6.54
C SER A 247 -9.53 5.22 5.05
N GLY A 248 -8.42 5.18 4.33
CA GLY A 248 -8.37 4.79 2.92
C GLY A 248 -8.84 3.35 2.64
N GLN A 249 -8.48 2.38 3.49
CA GLN A 249 -8.98 1.02 3.37
C GLN A 249 -10.48 0.92 3.66
N MET A 250 -11.03 1.75 4.54
CA MET A 250 -12.48 1.83 4.75
C MET A 250 -13.21 2.46 3.56
N VAL A 251 -12.59 3.42 2.85
CA VAL A 251 -13.10 3.90 1.55
C VAL A 251 -13.13 2.74 0.55
N GLN A 252 -12.02 2.00 0.41
CA GLN A 252 -11.93 0.88 -0.53
C GLN A 252 -12.94 -0.22 -0.21
N ALA A 253 -13.07 -0.62 1.06
CA ALA A 253 -14.01 -1.65 1.49
C ALA A 253 -15.47 -1.22 1.27
N GLY A 254 -15.81 0.05 1.55
CA GLY A 254 -17.16 0.59 1.28
C GLY A 254 -17.50 0.59 -0.21
N ALA A 255 -16.56 1.02 -1.06
CA ALA A 255 -16.71 0.97 -2.51
C ALA A 255 -16.93 -0.47 -3.03
N LEU A 256 -16.13 -1.43 -2.57
CA LEU A 256 -16.26 -2.85 -2.94
C LEU A 256 -17.57 -3.47 -2.44
N LEU A 257 -18.01 -3.15 -1.22
CA LEU A 257 -19.29 -3.60 -0.68
C LEU A 257 -20.47 -3.05 -1.48
N HIS A 258 -20.44 -1.77 -1.84
CA HIS A 258 -21.44 -1.18 -2.72
C HIS A 258 -21.49 -1.93 -4.05
N LYS A 259 -20.35 -2.16 -4.70
CA LYS A 259 -20.28 -2.93 -5.95
C LYS A 259 -20.82 -4.36 -5.82
N ALA A 260 -20.57 -5.02 -4.69
CA ALA A 260 -20.99 -6.40 -4.46
C ALA A 260 -22.48 -6.54 -4.08
N THR A 261 -23.09 -5.50 -3.51
CA THR A 261 -24.44 -5.60 -2.90
C THR A 261 -25.48 -4.68 -3.51
N GLY A 262 -25.06 -3.59 -4.16
CA GLY A 262 -25.94 -2.49 -4.60
C GLY A 262 -26.45 -1.60 -3.45
N ASP A 263 -25.99 -1.79 -2.21
CA ASP A 263 -26.42 -0.96 -1.08
C ASP A 263 -25.73 0.40 -1.11
N GLU A 264 -26.53 1.46 -1.31
CA GLU A 264 -26.11 2.86 -1.37
C GLU A 264 -25.50 3.38 -0.07
N SER A 265 -25.78 2.76 1.08
CA SER A 265 -25.22 3.20 2.35
C SER A 265 -23.69 3.08 2.39
N TYR A 266 -23.13 2.01 1.80
CA TYR A 266 -21.69 1.81 1.72
C TYR A 266 -21.00 2.84 0.83
N LEU A 267 -21.63 3.23 -0.28
CA LEU A 267 -21.10 4.29 -1.15
C LEU A 267 -21.07 5.64 -0.44
N LYS A 268 -22.17 6.00 0.27
CA LYS A 268 -22.23 7.25 1.05
C LYS A 268 -21.19 7.29 2.16
N ASP A 269 -20.95 6.16 2.83
CA ASP A 269 -19.88 6.06 3.82
C ASP A 269 -18.50 6.25 3.19
N ALA A 270 -18.23 5.59 2.06
CA ALA A 270 -16.97 5.73 1.33
C ALA A 270 -16.72 7.18 0.89
N GLN A 271 -17.74 7.87 0.37
CA GLN A 271 -17.65 9.28 -0.02
C GLN A 271 -17.38 10.19 1.17
N ARG A 272 -18.08 9.99 2.30
CA ARG A 272 -17.86 10.77 3.53
C ARG A 272 -16.43 10.60 4.05
N THR A 273 -15.95 9.36 4.17
CA THR A 273 -14.59 9.08 4.65
C THR A 273 -13.53 9.55 3.65
N ALA A 274 -13.80 9.50 2.33
CA ALA A 274 -12.88 10.01 1.32
C ALA A 274 -12.73 11.54 1.42
N ALA A 275 -13.84 12.28 1.55
CA ALA A 275 -13.81 13.72 1.75
C ALA A 275 -13.07 14.11 3.05
N ALA A 276 -13.31 13.38 4.15
CA ALA A 276 -12.60 13.58 5.41
C ALA A 276 -11.09 13.31 5.27
N SER A 277 -10.72 12.23 4.57
CA SER A 277 -9.33 11.86 4.31
C SER A 277 -8.62 12.91 3.48
N TYR A 278 -9.28 13.44 2.44
CA TYR A 278 -8.77 14.55 1.64
C TYR A 278 -8.58 15.82 2.49
N GLY A 279 -9.53 16.12 3.37
CA GLY A 279 -9.47 17.22 4.32
C GLY A 279 -8.28 17.15 5.28
N CYS A 280 -7.97 15.96 5.80
CA CYS A 280 -6.97 15.74 6.85
C CYS A 280 -5.56 15.49 6.31
N PHE A 281 -5.43 14.64 5.30
CA PHE A 281 -4.13 14.11 4.85
C PHE A 281 -3.54 14.85 3.65
N PHE A 282 -4.19 15.92 3.17
CA PHE A 282 -3.64 16.82 2.17
C PHE A 282 -3.50 18.23 2.73
N THR A 283 -2.34 18.83 2.54
CA THR A 283 -2.02 20.18 3.05
C THR A 283 -1.95 21.19 1.92
N GLY A 284 -2.39 22.43 2.18
CA GLY A 284 -2.21 23.53 1.24
C GLY A 284 -0.73 23.79 0.98
N PHE A 285 -0.36 23.91 -0.30
CA PHE A 285 1.02 24.09 -0.74
C PHE A 285 1.07 25.04 -1.94
N THR A 286 2.01 25.98 -1.89
CA THR A 286 2.32 26.87 -3.01
C THR A 286 3.78 26.64 -3.42
N PRO A 287 4.04 26.07 -4.60
CA PRO A 287 5.37 25.93 -5.16
C PRO A 287 5.95 27.28 -5.61
N GLU A 288 7.22 27.30 -6.02
CA GLU A 288 7.92 28.52 -6.46
C GLU A 288 7.30 29.17 -7.71
N ASP A 289 6.64 28.41 -8.57
CA ASP A 289 5.90 28.92 -9.74
C ASP A 289 4.61 29.68 -9.38
N GLY A 290 4.23 29.66 -8.09
CA GLY A 290 3.12 30.43 -7.54
C GLY A 290 1.73 29.81 -7.66
N THR A 291 1.56 28.63 -8.30
CA THR A 291 0.23 28.02 -8.46
C THR A 291 -0.13 27.11 -7.29
N PRO A 292 -1.04 27.51 -6.37
CA PRO A 292 -1.35 26.73 -5.18
C PRO A 292 -2.10 25.43 -5.51
N PHE A 293 -1.87 24.40 -4.68
CA PHE A 293 -2.64 23.17 -4.68
C PHE A 293 -2.59 22.46 -3.33
N ARG A 294 -3.37 21.38 -3.20
CA ARG A 294 -3.29 20.50 -2.03
C ARG A 294 -2.36 19.34 -2.35
N ILE A 295 -1.25 19.28 -1.62
CA ILE A 295 -0.28 18.19 -1.73
C ILE A 295 -0.55 17.14 -0.66
N LEU A 296 -0.27 15.86 -0.96
CA LEU A 296 -0.18 14.82 0.06
C LEU A 296 0.69 15.30 1.23
N GLY A 297 0.12 15.27 2.43
CA GLY A 297 0.76 15.76 3.64
C GLY A 297 2.03 14.97 3.96
N LYS A 298 2.98 15.63 4.63
CA LYS A 298 4.18 14.96 5.11
C LYS A 298 3.80 13.83 6.09
N GLY A 299 4.28 12.63 5.82
CA GLY A 299 4.02 11.46 6.65
C GLY A 299 4.55 10.20 5.99
N ASP A 300 3.99 9.05 6.35
CA ASP A 300 4.32 7.79 5.71
C ASP A 300 3.75 7.75 4.27
N VAL A 301 4.65 7.65 3.29
CA VAL A 301 4.30 7.64 1.87
C VAL A 301 3.55 6.36 1.49
N TRP A 302 3.82 5.23 2.13
CA TRP A 302 3.08 4.00 1.89
C TRP A 302 1.66 4.08 2.47
N PHE A 303 1.45 4.75 3.61
CA PHE A 303 0.08 5.03 4.06
C PHE A 303 -0.71 5.86 3.04
N SER A 304 -0.05 6.81 2.37
CA SER A 304 -0.64 7.59 1.29
C SER A 304 -0.92 6.75 0.04
N ALA A 305 -0.04 5.80 -0.29
CA ALA A 305 -0.26 4.85 -1.38
C ALA A 305 -1.47 3.95 -1.12
N VAL A 306 -1.59 3.41 0.10
CA VAL A 306 -2.74 2.61 0.54
C VAL A 306 -4.04 3.43 0.52
N MET A 307 -3.99 4.70 0.93
CA MET A 307 -5.14 5.60 0.82
C MET A 307 -5.58 5.81 -0.63
N THR A 308 -4.61 5.97 -1.53
CA THR A 308 -4.86 6.13 -2.96
C THR A 308 -5.62 4.93 -3.54
N ARG A 309 -5.41 3.70 -3.04
CA ARG A 309 -6.20 2.52 -3.45
C ARG A 309 -7.70 2.73 -3.25
N GLY A 310 -8.10 3.33 -2.12
CA GLY A 310 -9.49 3.65 -1.82
C GLY A 310 -10.08 4.73 -2.73
N PHE A 311 -9.34 5.81 -2.98
CA PHE A 311 -9.78 6.84 -3.92
C PHE A 311 -9.95 6.31 -5.34
N ILE A 312 -9.09 5.40 -5.78
CA ILE A 312 -9.21 4.76 -7.10
C ILE A 312 -10.49 3.93 -7.19
N GLU A 313 -10.77 3.11 -6.17
CA GLU A 313 -11.96 2.26 -6.19
C GLU A 313 -13.24 3.08 -6.13
N LEU A 314 -13.25 4.19 -5.36
CA LEU A 314 -14.37 5.12 -5.33
C LEU A 314 -14.58 5.84 -6.68
N TYR A 315 -13.50 6.37 -7.28
CA TYR A 315 -13.55 7.05 -8.57
C TYR A 315 -14.15 6.18 -9.68
N ARG A 316 -13.87 4.87 -9.67
CA ARG A 316 -14.44 3.92 -10.64
C ARG A 316 -15.96 3.79 -10.54
N ILE A 317 -16.56 4.21 -9.41
CA ILE A 317 -18.00 4.16 -9.16
C ILE A 317 -18.64 5.52 -9.44
N ASP A 318 -18.11 6.61 -8.86
CA ASP A 318 -18.77 7.92 -8.90
C ASP A 318 -18.19 8.90 -9.94
N GLY A 319 -17.03 8.60 -10.52
CA GLY A 319 -16.36 9.44 -11.51
C GLY A 319 -15.78 10.75 -10.97
N ASN A 320 -15.76 10.97 -9.65
CA ASN A 320 -15.20 12.19 -9.06
C ASN A 320 -13.66 12.13 -9.00
N ALA A 321 -13.00 12.89 -9.87
CA ALA A 321 -11.54 12.88 -9.99
C ALA A 321 -10.80 13.72 -8.94
N GLU A 322 -11.49 14.54 -8.12
CA GLU A 322 -10.89 15.56 -7.24
C GLU A 322 -9.67 15.04 -6.44
N TYR A 323 -9.84 13.92 -5.74
CA TYR A 323 -8.80 13.38 -4.87
C TYR A 323 -7.62 12.79 -5.66
N LEU A 324 -7.91 12.19 -6.81
CA LEU A 324 -6.90 11.58 -7.67
C LEU A 324 -6.11 12.63 -8.46
N GLU A 325 -6.73 13.75 -8.83
CA GLU A 325 -6.02 14.90 -9.38
C GLU A 325 -5.05 15.49 -8.36
N ALA A 326 -5.44 15.58 -7.09
CA ALA A 326 -4.53 16.03 -6.03
C ALA A 326 -3.37 15.05 -5.79
N VAL A 327 -3.62 13.73 -5.85
CA VAL A 327 -2.56 12.72 -5.84
C VAL A 327 -1.65 12.90 -7.05
N GLN A 328 -2.19 13.02 -8.27
CA GLN A 328 -1.40 13.20 -9.49
C GLN A 328 -0.49 14.42 -9.41
N ARG A 329 -1.03 15.57 -8.99
CA ARG A 329 -0.24 16.81 -8.81
C ARG A 329 0.86 16.65 -7.76
N SER A 330 0.57 15.92 -6.67
CA SER A 330 1.57 15.60 -5.65
C SER A 330 2.71 14.75 -6.22
N LEU A 331 2.39 13.74 -7.03
CA LEU A 331 3.37 12.88 -7.68
C LEU A 331 4.19 13.62 -8.73
N ASP A 332 3.56 14.46 -9.55
CA ASP A 332 4.25 15.30 -10.53
C ASP A 332 5.26 16.24 -9.88
N HIS A 333 4.86 16.88 -8.77
CA HIS A 333 5.76 17.73 -7.99
C HIS A 333 6.89 16.90 -7.36
N ALA A 334 6.57 15.77 -6.70
CA ALA A 334 7.55 14.92 -6.05
C ALA A 334 8.59 14.36 -7.02
N TRP A 335 8.20 14.05 -8.26
CA TRP A 335 9.12 13.58 -9.31
C TRP A 335 10.28 14.56 -9.55
N VAL A 336 9.98 15.86 -9.52
CA VAL A 336 10.95 16.92 -9.80
C VAL A 336 11.70 17.35 -8.53
N HIS A 337 10.99 17.43 -7.39
CA HIS A 337 11.50 18.13 -6.21
C HIS A 337 11.89 17.21 -5.04
N ALA A 338 11.26 16.04 -4.91
CA ALA A 338 11.50 15.11 -3.80
C ALA A 338 12.41 13.92 -4.17
N ARG A 339 12.78 13.80 -5.45
CA ARG A 339 13.61 12.71 -5.99
C ARG A 339 15.08 13.11 -6.13
N ASP A 340 16.00 12.26 -5.67
CA ASP A 340 17.44 12.51 -5.77
C ASP A 340 18.07 11.96 -7.06
N GLY A 341 19.38 12.17 -7.25
CA GLY A 341 20.12 11.71 -8.43
C GLY A 341 20.25 10.18 -8.56
N LYS A 342 19.92 9.40 -7.53
CA LYS A 342 19.82 7.93 -7.57
C LYS A 342 18.41 7.46 -7.92
N GLY A 343 17.49 8.40 -8.00
CA GLY A 343 16.10 8.16 -8.29
C GLY A 343 15.26 7.78 -7.09
N LEU A 344 15.74 8.09 -5.89
CA LEU A 344 15.06 7.79 -4.63
C LEU A 344 14.36 9.03 -4.08
N PHE A 345 13.18 8.82 -3.52
CA PHE A 345 12.31 9.85 -2.99
C PHE A 345 12.52 10.05 -1.49
N GLY A 346 12.42 11.30 -1.04
CA GLY A 346 12.18 11.61 0.37
C GLY A 346 10.71 11.41 0.77
N ALA A 347 10.46 11.30 2.08
CA ALA A 347 9.11 11.17 2.63
C ALA A 347 8.32 12.50 2.59
N ASP A 348 9.02 13.64 2.56
CA ASP A 348 8.40 14.94 2.30
C ASP A 348 8.29 15.17 0.79
N LEU A 349 7.07 14.96 0.26
CA LEU A 349 6.79 15.10 -1.17
C LEU A 349 6.89 16.54 -1.68
N THR A 350 6.97 17.55 -0.80
CA THR A 350 7.25 18.93 -1.23
C THR A 350 8.70 19.11 -1.71
N GLY A 351 9.61 18.22 -1.29
CA GLY A 351 11.04 18.31 -1.54
C GLY A 351 11.79 19.28 -0.63
N ARG A 352 11.10 19.94 0.32
CA ARG A 352 11.71 20.94 1.22
C ARG A 352 12.58 20.28 2.29
N VAL A 353 12.15 19.15 2.83
CA VAL A 353 12.94 18.33 3.76
C VAL A 353 13.56 17.16 3.00
N LYS A 354 14.89 17.02 3.13
CA LYS A 354 15.64 15.92 2.51
C LYS A 354 16.04 14.91 3.57
N ASP A 355 15.61 13.65 3.39
CA ASP A 355 16.07 12.57 4.26
C ASP A 355 17.50 12.16 3.88
N SER A 356 18.37 12.01 4.88
CA SER A 356 19.71 11.45 4.70
C SER A 356 19.68 9.94 4.42
N ARG A 357 18.62 9.26 4.86
CA ARG A 357 18.38 7.83 4.68
C ARG A 357 17.00 7.63 4.05
N LYS A 358 16.94 6.81 3.00
CA LYS A 358 15.73 6.49 2.26
C LYS A 358 15.25 5.11 2.68
N TRP A 359 14.00 5.05 3.11
CA TRP A 359 13.37 3.80 3.50
C TRP A 359 12.81 3.07 2.29
N LEU A 360 12.97 1.74 2.23
CA LEU A 360 12.52 0.92 1.12
C LEU A 360 11.01 1.09 0.86
N LEU A 361 10.20 1.07 1.92
CA LEU A 361 8.75 1.12 1.80
C LEU A 361 8.25 2.45 1.18
N THR A 362 8.93 3.57 1.48
CA THR A 362 8.67 4.85 0.83
C THR A 362 8.82 4.75 -0.69
N GLN A 363 9.86 4.08 -1.16
CA GLN A 363 10.12 3.94 -2.59
C GLN A 363 9.07 3.04 -3.26
N ALA A 364 8.73 1.93 -2.60
CA ALA A 364 7.70 1.03 -3.04
C ALA A 364 6.34 1.73 -3.17
N GLY A 365 5.94 2.52 -2.16
CA GLY A 365 4.72 3.33 -2.19
C GLY A 365 4.69 4.33 -3.35
N MET A 366 5.81 4.99 -3.64
CA MET A 366 5.92 5.88 -4.82
C MET A 366 5.74 5.10 -6.13
N ALA A 367 6.44 3.97 -6.29
CA ALA A 367 6.33 3.14 -7.49
C ALA A 367 4.90 2.63 -7.70
N GLU A 368 4.23 2.18 -6.63
CA GLU A 368 2.84 1.75 -6.66
C GLU A 368 1.90 2.89 -7.07
N MET A 369 2.01 4.07 -6.45
CA MET A 369 1.16 5.22 -6.77
C MET A 369 1.31 5.61 -8.25
N TYR A 370 2.54 5.73 -8.76
CA TYR A 370 2.75 5.99 -10.20
C TYR A 370 2.11 4.90 -11.07
N ALA A 371 2.30 3.62 -10.75
CA ALA A 371 1.76 2.52 -11.56
C ALA A 371 0.23 2.54 -11.58
N ARG A 372 -0.40 2.75 -10.43
CA ARG A 372 -1.86 2.84 -10.32
C ARG A 372 -2.42 4.05 -11.05
N MET A 373 -1.77 5.21 -10.96
CA MET A 373 -2.18 6.40 -11.71
C MET A 373 -1.97 6.25 -13.22
N ALA A 374 -1.07 5.37 -13.68
CA ALA A 374 -0.93 5.04 -15.10
C ALA A 374 -2.11 4.22 -15.66
N ASN A 375 -2.82 3.49 -14.80
CA ASN A 375 -4.00 2.70 -15.16
C ASN A 375 -5.30 3.53 -15.20
N LEU A 376 -5.21 4.84 -14.96
CA LEU A 376 -6.37 5.72 -14.88
C LEU A 376 -6.38 6.69 -16.07
N ASN A 377 -7.52 6.76 -16.74
CA ASN A 377 -7.86 7.85 -17.65
C ASN A 377 -8.72 8.84 -16.88
N LEU A 378 -8.09 9.72 -16.08
CA LEU A 378 -8.80 10.83 -15.45
C LEU A 378 -9.44 11.67 -16.56
N LYS A 379 -10.76 11.91 -16.47
CA LYS A 379 -11.55 12.62 -17.48
C LYS A 379 -11.90 14.01 -17.01
#